data_AF-A0A6H1ZTP1-F1
#
_entry.id   AF-A0A6H1ZTP1-F1
#
_cell.length_a   1.000
_cell.length_b   1.000
_cell.length_c   1.000
_cell.angle_alpha   90.00
_cell.angle_beta   90.00
_cell.angle_gamma   90.00
#
_symmetry.space_group_name_H-M   'P 1'
#
loop_
_entity.id
_entity.type
_entity.pdbx_description
1 polymer ?
#
loop_
_entity_poly.entity_id
_entity_poly.type
_entity_poly.pdbx_seq_one_letter_code
_entity_poly.pdbx_strand_id
1 'polypeptide(L)'
;MIRIVTGIILFIIGLWLTVGMIGSDILAKNQYNNEIYNYWSLADKSSTIETKSEYIDKFVYVLDNAGLHGKYNAIWLQNPDNSFDKNLEMLKTLQTRLHEIKQMNVSSFEYQQAISQITSQEQGEAHEMLSVFSGVWYLKNHTWLWDWISIFLLISGVNLLWIGGALIHDDLCCDW
;
A
#
# COMPACT_ATOMS: atom_id res chain seq x y z
N MET A 1 15.13 -42.47 1.15
CA MET A 1 13.85 -42.42 1.92
C MET A 1 13.73 -41.20 2.84
N ILE A 2 14.60 -40.99 3.84
CA ILE A 2 14.51 -39.81 4.74
C ILE A 2 14.67 -38.49 3.96
N ARG A 3 15.58 -38.43 2.98
CA ARG A 3 15.83 -37.22 2.16
C ARG A 3 14.65 -36.89 1.24
N ILE A 4 14.08 -37.85 0.50
CA ILE A 4 12.80 -37.70 -0.23
C ILE A 4 11.67 -37.16 0.67
N VAL A 5 11.45 -37.76 1.84
CA VAL A 5 10.36 -37.33 2.73
C VAL A 5 10.58 -35.89 3.18
N THR A 6 11.80 -35.52 3.55
CA THR A 6 12.18 -34.14 3.86
C THR A 6 11.95 -33.20 2.67
N GLY A 7 12.35 -33.61 1.46
CA GLY A 7 12.15 -32.82 0.24
C GLY A 7 10.68 -32.53 -0.04
N ILE A 8 9.81 -33.54 0.08
CA ILE A 8 8.35 -33.41 -0.08
C ILE A 8 7.79 -32.43 0.96
N ILE A 9 8.19 -32.56 2.23
CA ILE A 9 7.72 -31.67 3.30
C ILE A 9 8.12 -30.22 3.00
N LEU A 10 9.39 -29.96 2.66
CA LEU A 10 9.87 -28.61 2.34
C LEU A 10 9.14 -28.02 1.13
N PHE A 11 8.92 -28.82 0.09
CA PHE A 11 8.20 -28.39 -1.10
C PHE A 11 6.75 -28.01 -0.78
N ILE A 12 6.04 -28.84 0.00
CA ILE A 12 4.66 -28.57 0.41
C ILE A 12 4.59 -27.30 1.28
N ILE A 13 5.49 -27.14 2.25
CA ILE A 13 5.53 -25.94 3.10
C ILE A 13 5.82 -24.69 2.26
N GLY A 14 6.80 -24.75 1.35
CA GLY A 14 7.12 -23.66 0.45
C GLY A 14 5.95 -23.27 -0.45
N LEU A 15 5.21 -24.25 -0.94
CA LEU A 15 4.00 -24.05 -1.75
C LEU A 15 2.90 -23.35 -0.95
N TRP A 16 2.58 -23.87 0.24
CA TRP A 16 1.57 -23.29 1.12
C TRP A 16 1.92 -21.88 1.55
N LEU A 17 3.18 -21.62 1.90
CA LEU A 17 3.65 -20.30 2.29
C LEU A 17 3.48 -19.32 1.12
N THR A 18 3.94 -19.67 -0.07
CA THR A 18 3.91 -18.78 -1.24
C THR A 18 2.46 -18.49 -1.68
N VAL A 19 1.64 -19.52 -1.83
CA VAL A 19 0.23 -19.36 -2.24
C VAL A 19 -0.57 -18.61 -1.17
N GLY A 20 -0.37 -18.96 0.10
CA GLY A 20 -1.04 -18.31 1.23
C GLY A 20 -0.69 -16.83 1.33
N MET A 21 0.56 -16.47 1.10
CA MET A 21 1.00 -15.07 1.08
C MET A 21 0.39 -14.27 -0.06
N ILE A 22 0.42 -14.79 -1.29
CA ILE A 22 -0.17 -14.12 -2.46
C ILE A 22 -1.68 -13.92 -2.24
N GLY A 23 -2.38 -14.96 -1.76
CA GLY A 23 -3.80 -14.86 -1.46
C GLY A 23 -4.10 -13.81 -0.39
N SER A 24 -3.31 -13.77 0.68
CA SER A 24 -3.46 -12.80 1.76
C SER A 24 -3.16 -11.37 1.30
N ASP A 25 -2.16 -11.17 0.43
CA ASP A 25 -1.83 -9.87 -0.15
C ASP A 25 -2.96 -9.30 -1.00
N ILE A 26 -3.57 -10.13 -1.86
CA ILE A 26 -4.72 -9.73 -2.67
C ILE A 26 -5.90 -9.32 -1.79
N LEU A 27 -6.18 -10.09 -0.73
CA LEU A 27 -7.27 -9.79 0.20
C LEU A 27 -7.01 -8.49 0.97
N ALA A 28 -5.81 -8.32 1.51
CA ALA A 28 -5.41 -7.11 2.22
C ALA A 28 -5.47 -5.88 1.32
N LYS A 29 -4.98 -6.00 0.08
CA LYS A 29 -5.02 -4.93 -0.93
C LYS A 29 -6.46 -4.55 -1.27
N ASN A 30 -7.33 -5.55 -1.45
CA ASN A 30 -8.74 -5.30 -1.71
C ASN A 30 -9.42 -4.62 -0.52
N GLN A 31 -9.09 -5.01 0.71
CA GLN A 31 -9.61 -4.37 1.91
C GLN A 31 -9.16 -2.91 2.01
N TYR A 32 -7.86 -2.62 1.90
CA TYR A 32 -7.34 -1.26 1.88
C TYR A 32 -7.98 -0.41 0.77
N ASN A 33 -8.17 -1.02 -0.41
CA ASN A 33 -8.80 -0.32 -1.52
C ASN A 33 -10.24 0.09 -1.21
N ASN A 34 -11.03 -0.85 -0.67
CA ASN A 34 -12.43 -0.61 -0.39
C ASN A 34 -12.65 0.33 0.79
N GLU A 35 -11.80 0.25 1.82
CA GLU A 35 -11.92 1.06 3.02
C GLU A 35 -11.36 2.48 2.80
N ILE A 36 -10.21 2.62 2.14
CA ILE A 36 -9.42 3.86 2.13
C ILE A 36 -9.19 4.38 0.70
N TYR A 37 -8.48 3.63 -0.16
CA TYR A 37 -7.97 4.16 -1.42
C TYR A 37 -9.05 4.56 -2.44
N ASN A 38 -10.22 3.92 -2.42
CA ASN A 38 -11.29 4.21 -3.36
C ASN A 38 -11.74 5.68 -3.32
N TYR A 39 -11.74 6.32 -2.13
CA TYR A 39 -12.08 7.74 -2.04
C TYR A 39 -11.05 8.62 -2.75
N TRP A 40 -9.76 8.33 -2.59
CA TRP A 40 -8.71 9.02 -3.35
C TRP A 40 -8.87 8.80 -4.85
N SER A 41 -9.07 7.54 -5.29
CA SER A 41 -9.23 7.22 -6.72
C SER A 41 -10.43 7.94 -7.34
N LEU A 42 -11.53 8.09 -6.60
CA LEU A 42 -12.71 8.83 -7.04
C LEU A 42 -12.46 10.34 -7.07
N ALA A 43 -11.72 10.89 -6.11
CA ALA A 43 -11.31 12.28 -6.10
C ALA A 43 -10.44 12.62 -7.32
N ASP A 44 -9.43 11.79 -7.62
CA ASP A 44 -8.52 11.97 -8.75
C ASP A 44 -9.25 11.93 -10.11
N LYS A 45 -10.24 11.04 -10.24
CA LYS A 45 -11.09 10.93 -11.45
C LYS A 45 -12.16 12.02 -11.58
N SER A 46 -12.41 12.78 -10.52
CA SER A 46 -13.49 13.77 -10.51
C SER A 46 -13.11 15.00 -11.34
N SER A 47 -14.00 15.39 -12.27
CA SER A 47 -13.78 16.54 -13.16
C SER A 47 -14.21 17.88 -12.56
N THR A 48 -14.95 17.87 -11.44
CA THR A 48 -15.42 19.07 -10.73
C THR A 48 -14.79 19.17 -9.35
N ILE A 49 -14.57 20.40 -8.89
CA ILE A 49 -13.97 20.64 -7.57
C ILE A 49 -14.91 20.30 -6.44
N GLU A 50 -16.22 20.48 -6.63
CA GLU A 50 -17.23 20.11 -5.66
C GLU A 50 -17.14 18.61 -5.34
N THR A 51 -17.14 17.77 -6.38
CA THR A 51 -17.08 16.31 -6.23
C THR A 51 -15.71 15.85 -5.73
N LYS A 52 -14.62 16.45 -6.24
CA LYS A 52 -13.26 16.17 -5.75
C LYS A 52 -13.14 16.47 -4.25
N SER A 53 -13.60 17.64 -3.81
CA SER A 53 -13.62 18.08 -2.41
C SER A 53 -14.40 17.09 -1.53
N GLU A 54 -15.58 16.64 -1.95
CA GLU A 54 -16.37 15.66 -1.18
C GLU A 54 -15.66 14.31 -1.01
N TYR A 55 -14.94 13.83 -2.03
CA TYR A 55 -14.19 12.59 -1.92
C TYR A 55 -12.92 12.73 -1.10
N ILE A 56 -12.24 13.88 -1.17
CA ILE A 56 -11.10 14.18 -0.28
C ILE A 56 -11.57 14.29 1.17
N ASP A 57 -12.73 14.88 1.44
CA ASP A 57 -13.31 14.93 2.79
C ASP A 57 -13.54 13.51 3.35
N LYS A 58 -14.11 12.61 2.54
CA LYS A 58 -14.29 11.19 2.94
C LYS A 58 -12.96 10.48 3.15
N PHE A 59 -11.98 10.74 2.29
CA PHE A 59 -10.65 10.14 2.40
C PHE A 59 -9.95 10.55 3.70
N VAL A 60 -9.93 11.86 4.01
CA VAL A 60 -9.39 12.40 5.28
C VAL A 60 -10.13 11.81 6.47
N TYR A 61 -11.47 11.78 6.41
CA TYR A 61 -12.30 11.24 7.49
C TYR A 61 -11.97 9.78 7.79
N VAL A 62 -11.83 8.92 6.78
CA VAL A 62 -11.50 7.52 7.03
C VAL A 62 -10.08 7.37 7.58
N LEU A 63 -9.11 8.14 7.07
CA LEU A 63 -7.73 8.10 7.59
C LEU A 63 -7.66 8.53 9.07
N ASP A 64 -8.35 9.60 9.45
CA ASP A 64 -8.44 10.06 10.85
C ASP A 64 -9.07 8.99 11.75
N ASN A 65 -10.11 8.29 11.28
CA ASN A 65 -10.82 7.28 12.06
C ASN A 65 -10.18 5.88 12.01
N ALA A 66 -9.27 5.62 11.09
CA ALA A 66 -8.56 4.34 11.01
C ALA A 66 -7.59 4.13 12.19
N GLY A 67 -7.36 5.18 13.00
CA GLY A 67 -6.44 5.15 14.16
C GLY A 67 -5.02 4.78 13.74
N LEU A 68 -4.62 5.20 12.54
CA LEU A 68 -3.30 4.99 11.98
C LEU A 68 -2.39 6.10 12.52
N HIS A 69 -1.24 5.73 13.05
CA HIS A 69 -0.22 6.66 13.53
C HIS A 69 1.16 6.05 13.32
N GLY A 70 2.19 6.90 13.31
CA GLY A 70 3.58 6.45 13.21
C GLY A 70 4.19 6.68 11.84
N LYS A 71 5.18 5.84 11.49
CA LYS A 71 6.05 6.06 10.33
C LYS A 71 6.15 4.80 9.48
N TYR A 72 6.10 4.96 8.15
CA TYR A 72 6.29 3.88 7.20
C TYR A 72 7.76 3.75 6.80
N ASN A 73 8.31 2.53 6.76
CA ASN A 73 9.70 2.24 6.36
C ASN A 73 10.79 3.09 7.02
N ALA A 74 10.48 3.70 8.17
CA ALA A 74 11.35 4.64 8.85
C ALA A 74 12.09 4.01 10.04
N ILE A 75 12.18 2.68 10.11
CA ILE A 75 12.92 2.00 11.18
C ILE A 75 14.37 2.50 11.22
N TRP A 76 14.96 2.77 10.04
CA TRP A 76 16.37 3.14 9.90
C TRP A 76 16.60 4.58 9.42
N LEU A 77 15.71 5.13 8.58
CA LEU A 77 15.85 6.49 8.03
C LEU A 77 14.54 7.25 8.20
N GLN A 78 14.50 8.16 9.17
CA GLN A 78 13.31 8.96 9.46
C GLN A 78 13.37 10.29 8.70
N ASN A 79 12.32 10.60 7.95
CA ASN A 79 12.12 11.89 7.28
C ASN A 79 10.62 12.28 7.40
N PRO A 80 10.25 13.55 7.60
CA PRO A 80 8.87 14.03 7.49
C PRO A 80 7.99 13.31 6.45
N ASP A 81 8.54 13.07 5.25
CA ASP A 81 7.82 12.45 4.14
C ASP A 81 7.39 11.01 4.42
N ASN A 82 7.97 10.32 5.41
CA ASN A 82 7.62 8.96 5.79
C ASN A 82 6.74 8.87 7.05
N SER A 83 6.36 10.01 7.61
CA SER A 83 5.44 10.08 8.76
C SER A 83 3.99 10.12 8.29
N PHE A 84 3.17 9.22 8.80
CA PHE A 84 1.73 9.22 8.55
C PHE A 84 1.11 10.55 8.99
N ASP A 85 1.43 11.01 10.20
CA ASP A 85 0.81 12.20 10.78
C ASP A 85 1.14 13.47 9.98
N LYS A 86 2.38 13.60 9.47
CA LYS A 86 2.78 14.73 8.63
C LYS A 86 2.14 14.70 7.25
N ASN A 87 2.06 13.53 6.64
CA ASN A 87 1.35 13.34 5.39
C ASN A 87 -0.15 13.64 5.52
N LEU A 88 -0.76 13.27 6.64
CA LEU A 88 -2.16 13.58 6.94
C LEU A 88 -2.39 15.09 7.18
N GLU A 89 -1.44 15.78 7.83
CA GLU A 89 -1.45 17.23 7.98
C GLU A 89 -1.38 17.94 6.60
N MET A 90 -0.53 17.46 5.70
CA MET A 90 -0.44 17.96 4.33
C MET A 90 -1.72 17.70 3.54
N LEU A 91 -2.32 16.52 3.68
CA LEU A 91 -3.60 16.19 3.06
C LEU A 91 -4.73 17.11 3.56
N LYS A 92 -4.77 17.43 4.86
CA LYS A 92 -5.74 18.40 5.42
C LYS A 92 -5.54 19.81 4.90
N THR A 93 -4.28 20.19 4.62
CA THR A 93 -3.97 21.46 3.95
C THR A 93 -4.54 21.48 2.53
N LEU A 94 -4.38 20.40 1.77
CA LEU A 94 -5.00 20.24 0.45
C LEU A 94 -6.53 20.30 0.53
N GLN A 95 -7.14 19.60 1.49
CA GLN A 95 -8.59 19.64 1.74
C GLN A 95 -9.08 21.08 1.96
N THR A 96 -8.38 21.86 2.79
CA THR A 96 -8.71 23.26 3.05
C THR A 96 -8.64 24.10 1.78
N ARG A 97 -7.56 23.94 0.98
CA ARG A 97 -7.41 24.64 -0.30
C ARG A 97 -8.52 24.31 -1.30
N LEU A 98 -8.96 23.05 -1.36
CA LEU A 98 -10.10 22.65 -2.20
C LEU A 98 -11.40 23.33 -1.77
N HIS A 99 -11.65 23.45 -0.46
CA HIS A 99 -12.81 24.18 0.06
C HIS A 99 -12.75 25.68 -0.24
N GLU A 100 -11.57 26.30 -0.19
CA GLU A 100 -11.38 27.70 -0.61
C GLU A 100 -11.72 27.89 -2.09
N ILE A 101 -11.18 27.03 -2.96
CA ILE A 101 -11.39 27.10 -4.42
C ILE A 101 -12.85 26.86 -4.79
N LYS A 102 -13.54 25.96 -4.07
CA LYS A 102 -14.96 25.69 -4.24
C LYS A 102 -15.83 26.94 -4.05
N GLN A 103 -15.38 27.92 -3.27
CA GLN A 103 -16.10 29.18 -3.08
C GLN A 103 -15.74 30.26 -4.12
N MET A 104 -14.76 30.00 -4.99
CA MET A 104 -14.33 30.93 -6.03
C MET A 104 -15.22 30.84 -7.27
N ASN A 105 -15.22 31.90 -8.08
CA ASN A 105 -15.92 31.89 -9.35
C ASN A 105 -15.18 30.99 -10.36
N VAL A 106 -15.84 29.95 -10.86
CA VAL A 106 -15.29 28.96 -11.82
C VAL A 106 -14.77 29.61 -13.11
N SER A 107 -15.32 30.78 -13.48
CA SER A 107 -14.90 31.53 -14.68
C SER A 107 -13.73 32.48 -14.45
N SER A 108 -13.27 32.61 -13.19
CA SER A 108 -12.18 33.51 -12.83
C SER A 108 -10.82 32.92 -13.21
N PHE A 109 -9.87 33.81 -13.49
CA PHE A 109 -8.48 33.41 -13.77
C PHE A 109 -7.84 32.80 -12.51
N GLU A 110 -8.17 33.36 -11.35
CA GLU A 110 -7.71 32.92 -10.03
C GLU A 110 -8.11 31.46 -9.78
N TYR A 111 -9.34 31.08 -10.14
CA TYR A 111 -9.79 29.69 -10.08
C TYR A 111 -8.92 28.80 -10.97
N GLN A 112 -8.74 29.14 -12.26
CA GLN A 112 -7.94 28.33 -13.18
C GLN A 112 -6.49 28.16 -12.70
N GLN A 113 -5.90 29.21 -12.14
CA GLN A 113 -4.56 29.16 -11.56
C GLN A 113 -4.49 28.24 -10.34
N ALA A 114 -5.46 28.34 -9.43
CA ALA A 114 -5.50 27.52 -8.22
C ALA A 114 -5.67 26.02 -8.53
N ILE A 115 -6.49 25.68 -9.54
CA ILE A 115 -6.63 24.30 -10.03
C ILE A 115 -5.31 23.75 -10.55
N SER A 116 -4.59 24.55 -11.35
CA SER A 116 -3.30 24.13 -11.91
C SER A 116 -2.27 23.86 -10.81
N GLN A 117 -2.24 24.69 -9.76
CA GLN A 117 -1.32 24.49 -8.63
C GLN A 117 -1.64 23.21 -7.86
N ILE A 118 -2.91 22.98 -7.52
CA ILE A 118 -3.32 21.76 -6.82
C ILE A 118 -3.01 20.52 -7.66
N THR A 119 -3.32 20.55 -8.95
CA THR A 119 -3.03 19.41 -9.85
C THR A 119 -1.53 19.09 -9.88
N SER A 120 -0.68 20.12 -9.90
CA SER A 120 0.78 19.93 -9.86
C SER A 120 1.27 19.34 -8.54
N GLN A 121 0.67 19.73 -7.41
CA GLN A 121 0.99 19.18 -6.10
C GLN A 121 0.52 17.71 -5.98
N GLU A 122 -0.68 17.40 -6.46
CA GLU A 122 -1.21 16.04 -6.50
C GLU A 122 -0.32 15.11 -7.36
N GLN A 123 0.12 15.55 -8.53
CA GLN A 123 0.96 14.75 -9.42
C GLN A 123 2.40 14.59 -8.93
N GLY A 124 2.94 15.60 -8.21
CA GLY A 124 4.32 15.58 -7.72
C GLY A 124 4.51 14.75 -6.45
N GLU A 125 3.57 14.80 -5.51
CA GLU A 125 3.81 14.32 -4.13
C GLU A 125 2.78 13.29 -3.65
N ALA A 126 1.61 13.16 -4.29
CA ALA A 126 0.57 12.29 -3.75
C ALA A 126 0.94 10.80 -3.80
N HIS A 127 1.77 10.39 -4.76
CA HIS A 127 2.16 8.98 -4.88
C HIS A 127 2.94 8.49 -3.63
N GLU A 128 3.88 9.29 -3.15
CA GLU A 128 4.67 8.97 -1.96
C GLU A 128 3.80 9.00 -0.70
N MET A 129 2.95 10.02 -0.57
CA MET A 129 1.98 10.14 0.52
C MET A 129 1.06 8.90 0.62
N LEU A 130 0.50 8.45 -0.51
CA LEU A 130 -0.37 7.27 -0.57
C LEU A 130 0.39 5.98 -0.23
N SER A 131 1.67 5.89 -0.62
CA SER A 131 2.55 4.78 -0.24
C SER A 131 2.74 4.73 1.28
N VAL A 132 2.91 5.88 1.94
CA VAL A 132 3.00 5.96 3.41
C VAL A 132 1.71 5.57 4.09
N PHE A 133 0.56 6.04 3.61
CA PHE A 133 -0.74 5.67 4.18
C PHE A 133 -1.02 4.17 4.07
N SER A 134 -0.80 3.59 2.88
CA SER A 134 -0.95 2.15 2.69
C SER A 134 0.06 1.39 3.56
N GLY A 135 1.31 1.82 3.57
CA GLY A 135 2.38 1.22 4.35
C GLY A 135 2.11 1.15 5.85
N VAL A 136 1.63 2.24 6.47
CA VAL A 136 1.24 2.24 7.90
C VAL A 136 -0.01 1.39 8.14
N TRP A 137 -0.95 1.37 7.20
CA TRP A 137 -2.12 0.50 7.29
C TRP A 137 -1.74 -0.99 7.26
N TYR A 138 -0.83 -1.38 6.37
CA TYR A 138 -0.31 -2.75 6.30
C TYR A 138 0.47 -3.10 7.58
N LEU A 139 1.29 -2.20 8.11
CA LEU A 139 2.01 -2.43 9.37
C LEU A 139 1.05 -2.75 10.52
N LYS A 140 -0.06 -2.01 10.62
CA LYS A 140 -1.06 -2.17 11.68
C LYS A 140 -1.95 -3.41 11.51
N ASN A 141 -2.46 -3.66 10.30
CA ASN A 141 -3.48 -4.68 10.07
C ASN A 141 -2.91 -6.01 9.56
N HIS A 142 -1.81 -5.98 8.83
CA HIS A 142 -1.20 -7.15 8.19
C HIS A 142 0.33 -7.11 8.25
N THR A 143 0.91 -7.11 9.45
CA THR A 143 2.37 -6.94 9.66
C THR A 143 3.23 -7.91 8.83
N TRP A 144 2.78 -9.15 8.60
CA TRP A 144 3.49 -10.14 7.79
C TRP A 144 3.54 -9.81 6.29
N LEU A 145 2.63 -8.96 5.82
CA LEU A 145 2.57 -8.46 4.45
C LEU A 145 3.25 -7.09 4.30
N TRP A 146 3.85 -6.57 5.37
CA TRP A 146 4.46 -5.26 5.36
C TRP A 146 5.81 -5.25 4.63
N ASP A 147 5.86 -4.56 3.49
CA ASP A 147 7.05 -4.20 2.72
C ASP A 147 8.18 -5.27 2.73
N TRP A 148 9.31 -5.01 3.38
CA TRP A 148 10.45 -5.92 3.41
C TRP A 148 10.17 -7.27 4.09
N ILE A 149 9.22 -7.35 5.04
CA ILE A 149 8.83 -8.60 5.69
C ILE A 149 8.17 -9.52 4.66
N SER A 150 7.28 -8.98 3.83
CA SER A 150 6.60 -9.78 2.80
C SER A 150 7.57 -10.27 1.73
N ILE A 151 8.52 -9.41 1.31
CA ILE A 151 9.58 -9.77 0.38
C ILE A 151 10.44 -10.91 0.96
N PHE A 152 10.86 -10.79 2.22
CA PHE A 152 11.67 -11.80 2.88
C PHE A 152 10.96 -13.16 2.99
N LEU A 153 9.68 -13.16 3.38
CA LEU A 153 8.89 -14.38 3.50
C LEU A 153 8.64 -15.04 2.13
N LEU A 154 8.39 -14.25 1.09
CA LEU A 154 8.20 -14.76 -0.27
C LEU A 154 9.50 -15.40 -0.81
N ILE A 155 10.64 -14.75 -0.61
CA ILE A 155 11.96 -15.32 -0.94
C ILE A 155 12.18 -16.61 -0.16
N SER A 156 11.83 -16.66 1.11
CA SER A 156 11.95 -17.86 1.94
C SER A 156 11.09 -19.01 1.39
N GLY A 157 9.85 -18.74 0.97
CA GLY A 157 8.97 -19.71 0.32
C GLY A 157 9.53 -20.28 -0.98
N VAL A 158 10.07 -19.41 -1.84
CA VAL A 158 10.72 -19.83 -3.10
C VAL A 158 11.96 -20.70 -2.83
N ASN A 159 12.77 -20.36 -1.83
CA ASN A 159 13.93 -21.17 -1.46
C ASN A 159 13.52 -22.56 -0.96
N LEU A 160 12.46 -22.66 -0.15
CA LEU A 160 11.93 -23.95 0.32
C LEU A 160 11.44 -24.83 -0.84
N LEU A 161 10.77 -24.23 -1.82
CA LEU A 161 10.36 -24.92 -3.05
C LEU A 161 11.56 -25.45 -3.83
N TRP A 162 12.58 -24.62 -4.01
CA TRP A 162 13.79 -24.99 -4.75
C TRP A 162 14.57 -26.11 -4.06
N ILE A 163 14.85 -25.98 -2.75
CA ILE A 163 15.55 -26.99 -1.95
C ILE A 163 14.74 -28.29 -1.89
N GLY A 164 13.43 -28.20 -1.64
CA GLY A 164 12.54 -29.35 -1.62
C GLY A 164 12.55 -30.11 -2.95
N GLY A 165 12.44 -29.37 -4.06
CA GLY A 165 12.51 -29.94 -5.41
C GLY A 165 13.85 -30.60 -5.73
N ALA A 166 14.97 -29.95 -5.37
CA ALA A 166 16.31 -30.50 -5.57
C ALA A 166 16.52 -31.82 -4.79
N LEU A 167 16.08 -31.88 -3.52
CA LEU A 167 16.18 -33.10 -2.71
C LEU A 167 15.34 -34.26 -3.26
N ILE A 168 14.15 -33.96 -3.80
CA ILE A 168 13.31 -34.96 -4.47
C ILE A 168 14.00 -35.47 -5.74
N HIS A 169 14.52 -34.54 -6.56
CA HIS A 169 15.19 -34.87 -7.81
C HIS A 169 16.45 -35.74 -7.60
N ASP A 170 17.32 -35.34 -6.68
CA ASP A 170 18.60 -36.03 -6.43
C ASP A 170 18.39 -37.48 -5.99
N ASP A 171 17.47 -37.72 -5.05
CA ASP A 171 17.17 -39.08 -4.61
C ASP A 171 16.50 -39.91 -5.72
N LEU A 172 15.67 -39.32 -6.59
CA LEU A 172 15.07 -40.03 -7.74
C LEU A 172 16.09 -40.42 -8.82
N CYS A 173 17.15 -39.62 -8.98
CA CYS A 173 18.20 -39.85 -9.98
C CYS A 173 19.34 -40.74 -9.48
N CYS A 174 19.60 -40.80 -8.17
CA CYS A 174 20.68 -41.59 -7.58
C CYS A 174 20.26 -42.99 -7.11
N ASP A 175 18.98 -43.33 -7.12
CA ASP A 175 18.46 -44.66 -6.75
C ASP A 175 18.45 -45.68 -7.94
N TRP A 176 19.21 -45.42 -9.02
CA TRP A 176 19.42 -46.34 -10.15
C TRP A 176 20.85 -46.90 -10.22
#